data_AF-A0A0T2YFR9-F1
#
_entry.id   AF-A0A0T2YFR9-F1
#
_cell.length_a   1.000
_cell.length_b   1.000
_cell.length_c   1.000
_cell.angle_alpha   90.00
_cell.angle_beta   90.00
_cell.angle_gamma   90.00
#
_symmetry.space_group_name_H-M   'P 1'
#
loop_
_entity.id
_entity.type
_entity.pdbx_description
1 polymer ?
#
loop_
_entity_poly.entity_id
_entity_poly.type
_entity_poly.pdbx_seq_one_letter_code
_entity_poly.pdbx_strand_id
1 'polypeptide(L)'
;MNNKLIKLLRTASVVSAFVASSSVQALTLPSVTSCGYGAGFENLLCYEPSAGVKIYVASSHDDFISYSVNSLQQLANNFGYAGLSDWSTLPSFGSGQIVKLFSFNNSNNGGFPAATGGTGDNQDPSLDGDQTPKNDNQYLGEWPYLVNVTVADLQAFLGGSLFTPVFSFDLNNTSKTDLNLNGLLEVRRDGLTIETLAFDNVVNSEYDAASLVTAQAEVVVEWFDASNTSAGCVAGFCSMTVDNNVGSGKPDFFAYAPSFDLTNYLPSDVLYFKLYMLGLDAGGEELALTNALNVPGEVPEPGVLALIGVALAGLGAARRLRKLA
;
A
#
# COMPACT_ATOMS: atom_id res chain seq x y z
N MET A 1 -37.79 14.68 53.70
CA MET A 1 -36.60 13.81 53.65
C MET A 1 -36.88 12.73 52.63
N ASN A 2 -36.38 12.87 51.40
CA ASN A 2 -36.67 11.96 50.28
C ASN A 2 -35.43 11.77 49.40
N ASN A 3 -35.06 10.49 49.26
CA ASN A 3 -34.47 9.82 48.09
C ASN A 3 -33.35 10.54 47.31
N LYS A 4 -32.13 10.43 47.84
CA LYS A 4 -30.89 10.43 47.04
C LYS A 4 -30.30 9.02 47.05
N LEU A 5 -30.85 8.12 46.25
CA LEU A 5 -30.24 6.86 45.82
C LEU A 5 -31.00 6.42 44.58
N ILE A 6 -30.33 5.79 43.61
CA ILE A 6 -30.80 5.44 42.25
C ILE A 6 -30.39 6.48 41.19
N LYS A 7 -29.14 6.37 40.74
CA LYS A 7 -28.70 6.50 39.33
C LYS A 7 -27.21 6.13 39.23
N LEU A 8 -26.90 4.89 39.60
CA LEU A 8 -25.60 4.26 39.37
C LEU A 8 -25.92 2.87 38.81
N LEU A 9 -26.00 2.80 37.47
CA LEU A 9 -25.99 1.58 36.64
C LEU A 9 -26.42 2.03 35.23
N ARG A 10 -25.50 2.66 34.49
CA ARG A 10 -25.51 2.62 33.03
C ARG A 10 -24.45 1.61 32.63
N THR A 11 -24.94 0.39 32.47
CA THR A 11 -24.24 -0.77 31.93
C THR A 11 -23.58 -0.38 30.62
N ALA A 12 -22.25 -0.48 30.58
CA ALA A 12 -21.48 -0.45 29.35
C ALA A 12 -21.90 -1.66 28.51
N SER A 13 -22.79 -1.42 27.55
CA SER A 13 -23.07 -2.38 26.49
C SER A 13 -22.12 -2.02 25.36
N VAL A 14 -20.94 -2.66 25.37
CA VAL A 14 -20.09 -2.71 24.18
C VAL A 14 -20.92 -3.44 23.14
N VAL A 15 -21.45 -2.69 22.18
CA VAL A 15 -22.05 -3.24 20.98
C VAL A 15 -20.88 -3.79 20.16
N SER A 16 -20.55 -5.06 20.36
CA SER A 16 -19.76 -5.82 19.41
C SER A 16 -20.62 -5.97 18.15
N ALA A 17 -20.55 -4.98 17.26
CA ALA A 17 -21.00 -5.14 15.89
C ALA A 17 -20.03 -6.11 15.22
N PHE A 18 -20.29 -7.42 15.37
CA PHE A 18 -19.74 -8.42 14.49
C PHE A 18 -20.27 -8.12 13.09
N VAL A 19 -19.47 -7.40 12.31
CA VAL A 19 -19.62 -7.33 10.86
C VAL A 19 -19.44 -8.76 10.38
N ALA A 20 -20.52 -9.40 9.95
CA ALA A 20 -20.44 -10.63 9.19
C ALA A 20 -19.79 -10.27 7.84
N SER A 21 -18.46 -10.35 7.79
CA SER A 21 -17.72 -10.27 6.54
C SER A 21 -18.07 -11.51 5.74
N SER A 22 -18.93 -11.35 4.73
CA SER A 22 -18.90 -12.25 3.59
C SER A 22 -17.46 -12.26 3.08
N SER A 23 -16.77 -13.40 3.16
CA SER A 23 -15.41 -13.55 2.67
C SER A 23 -15.42 -13.48 1.14
N VAL A 24 -15.45 -12.25 0.59
CA VAL A 24 -15.03 -12.02 -0.79
C VAL A 24 -13.55 -12.42 -0.83
N GLN A 25 -13.21 -13.37 -1.70
CA GLN A 25 -11.84 -13.81 -1.86
C GLN A 25 -10.99 -12.60 -2.23
N ALA A 26 -9.95 -12.32 -1.43
CA ALA A 26 -9.07 -11.19 -1.66
C ALA A 26 -8.34 -11.35 -3.01
N LEU A 27 -8.35 -10.30 -3.83
CA LEU A 27 -7.63 -10.26 -5.11
C LEU A 27 -6.13 -10.30 -4.84
N THR A 28 -5.34 -10.92 -5.71
CA THR A 28 -3.89 -10.97 -5.54
C THR A 28 -3.23 -9.95 -6.47
N LEU A 29 -2.41 -9.05 -5.91
CA LEU A 29 -1.56 -8.16 -6.72
C LEU A 29 -0.64 -9.01 -7.61
N PRO A 30 -0.37 -8.60 -8.86
CA PRO A 30 0.46 -9.40 -9.74
C PRO A 30 1.91 -9.39 -9.25
N SER A 31 2.58 -10.54 -9.33
CA SER A 31 4.02 -10.63 -9.12
C SER A 31 4.74 -9.78 -10.15
N VAL A 32 5.75 -9.04 -9.69
CA VAL A 32 6.54 -8.14 -10.53
C VAL A 32 8.03 -8.38 -10.34
N THR A 33 8.81 -8.03 -11.35
CA THR A 33 10.28 -8.09 -11.35
C THR A 33 10.84 -6.83 -11.97
N SER A 34 12.13 -6.52 -11.79
CA SER A 34 12.72 -5.36 -12.47
C SER A 34 12.53 -5.44 -13.98
N CYS A 35 12.01 -4.37 -14.59
CA CYS A 35 11.80 -4.32 -16.03
C CYS A 35 13.11 -4.46 -16.84
N GLY A 36 14.22 -3.95 -16.28
CA GLY A 36 15.54 -3.99 -16.92
C GLY A 36 15.68 -3.06 -18.13
N TYR A 37 14.97 -1.93 -18.16
CA TYR A 37 14.98 -0.96 -19.27
C TYR A 37 16.24 -0.06 -19.34
N GLY A 38 17.28 -0.38 -18.56
CA GLY A 38 18.53 0.39 -18.51
C GLY A 38 18.55 1.39 -17.36
N ALA A 39 19.59 2.24 -17.34
CA ALA A 39 19.82 3.20 -16.27
C ALA A 39 18.73 4.29 -16.25
N GLY A 40 18.22 4.63 -15.06
CA GLY A 40 17.12 5.58 -14.84
C GLY A 40 15.71 4.98 -14.78
N PHE A 41 15.58 3.65 -14.95
CA PHE A 41 14.33 2.91 -14.86
C PHE A 41 14.42 1.74 -13.86
N GLU A 42 15.39 1.78 -12.97
CA GLU A 42 15.67 0.73 -11.98
C GLU A 42 14.46 0.48 -11.08
N ASN A 43 13.67 1.53 -10.85
CA ASN A 43 12.49 1.50 -9.98
C ASN A 43 11.25 0.93 -10.68
N LEU A 44 11.27 0.74 -12.00
CA LEU A 44 10.12 0.21 -12.73
C LEU A 44 10.07 -1.31 -12.64
N LEU A 45 8.91 -1.80 -12.21
CA LEU A 45 8.64 -3.21 -12.02
C LEU A 45 7.60 -3.71 -13.04
N CYS A 46 7.92 -4.83 -13.66
CA CYS A 46 7.19 -5.43 -14.75
C CYS A 46 6.49 -6.72 -14.33
N TYR A 47 5.24 -6.83 -14.75
CA TYR A 47 4.51 -8.09 -14.80
C TYR A 47 4.86 -8.84 -16.08
N GLU A 48 5.17 -10.13 -15.94
CA GLU A 48 5.52 -11.03 -17.04
C GLU A 48 4.47 -12.14 -17.17
N PRO A 49 3.39 -11.95 -17.95
CA PRO A 49 2.36 -12.98 -18.13
C PRO A 49 2.88 -14.19 -18.92
N SER A 50 3.91 -13.99 -19.73
CA SER A 50 4.54 -15.02 -20.54
C SER A 50 5.98 -14.62 -20.90
N ALA A 51 6.78 -15.60 -21.31
CA ALA A 51 8.18 -15.37 -21.64
C ALA A 51 8.33 -14.32 -22.75
N GLY A 52 9.09 -13.26 -22.47
CA GLY A 52 9.36 -12.19 -23.42
C GLY A 52 8.31 -11.08 -23.46
N VAL A 53 7.27 -11.15 -22.63
CA VAL A 53 6.32 -10.05 -22.42
C VAL A 53 6.68 -9.35 -21.11
N LYS A 54 6.89 -8.02 -21.17
CA LYS A 54 7.28 -7.21 -20.02
C LYS A 54 6.40 -5.99 -19.90
N ILE A 55 5.51 -5.98 -18.92
CA ILE A 55 4.49 -4.94 -18.75
C ILE A 55 4.77 -4.14 -17.49
N TYR A 56 5.14 -2.86 -17.64
CA TYR A 56 5.27 -1.98 -16.49
C TYR A 56 3.91 -1.81 -15.82
N VAL A 57 3.82 -2.20 -14.55
CA VAL A 57 2.58 -2.13 -13.76
C VAL A 57 2.78 -1.61 -12.35
N ALA A 58 4.03 -1.52 -11.90
CA ALA A 58 4.36 -1.13 -10.53
C ALA A 58 5.70 -0.41 -10.46
N SER A 59 5.88 0.41 -9.44
CA SER A 59 7.15 1.08 -9.14
C SER A 59 7.62 0.79 -7.72
N SER A 60 8.93 0.67 -7.51
CA SER A 60 9.54 0.61 -6.19
C SER A 60 9.85 2.01 -5.66
N HIS A 61 9.54 2.24 -4.38
CA HIS A 61 9.76 3.48 -3.63
C HIS A 61 10.32 3.09 -2.27
N ASP A 62 11.65 3.11 -2.16
CA ASP A 62 12.42 2.57 -1.04
C ASP A 62 11.89 1.19 -0.58
N ASP A 63 11.29 1.07 0.60
CA ASP A 63 10.81 -0.20 1.15
C ASP A 63 9.45 -0.66 0.56
N PHE A 64 8.82 0.13 -0.30
CA PHE A 64 7.48 -0.10 -0.81
C PHE A 64 7.44 -0.36 -2.32
N ILE A 65 6.39 -1.08 -2.74
CA ILE A 65 5.98 -1.20 -4.13
C ILE A 65 4.60 -0.57 -4.29
N SER A 66 4.42 0.24 -5.32
CA SER A 66 3.15 0.87 -5.68
C SER A 66 2.60 0.38 -7.02
N TYR A 67 1.26 0.32 -7.16
CA TYR A 67 0.54 -0.08 -8.38
C TYR A 67 -0.51 0.97 -8.72
N SER A 68 -0.65 1.31 -10.01
CA SER A 68 -1.77 2.14 -10.50
C SER A 68 -2.95 1.24 -10.89
N VAL A 69 -4.09 1.41 -10.21
CA VAL A 69 -5.29 0.59 -10.43
C VAL A 69 -5.86 0.80 -11.82
N ASN A 70 -5.92 2.03 -12.30
CA ASN A 70 -6.41 2.33 -13.64
C ASN A 70 -5.51 1.73 -14.72
N SER A 71 -4.18 1.74 -14.50
CA SER A 71 -3.24 1.09 -15.42
C SER A 71 -3.52 -0.41 -15.53
N LEU A 72 -3.71 -1.10 -14.40
CA LEU A 72 -4.05 -2.52 -14.40
C LEU A 72 -5.39 -2.81 -15.11
N GLN A 73 -6.42 -1.98 -14.86
CA GLN A 73 -7.73 -2.12 -15.49
C GLN A 73 -7.67 -1.93 -17.01
N GLN A 74 -6.95 -0.90 -17.49
CA GLN A 74 -6.83 -0.63 -18.92
C GLN A 74 -6.01 -1.70 -19.65
N LEU A 75 -4.94 -2.20 -19.04
CA LEU A 75 -4.17 -3.33 -19.58
C LEU A 75 -5.04 -4.57 -19.77
N ALA A 76 -5.91 -4.89 -18.80
CA ALA A 76 -6.85 -5.99 -18.96
C ALA A 76 -7.89 -5.74 -20.05
N ASN A 77 -8.58 -4.60 -19.99
CA ASN A 77 -9.76 -4.35 -20.81
C ASN A 77 -9.43 -4.01 -22.26
N ASN A 78 -8.34 -3.27 -22.50
CA ASN A 78 -8.00 -2.76 -23.83
C ASN A 78 -6.93 -3.61 -24.53
N PHE A 79 -6.11 -4.33 -23.76
CA PHE A 79 -4.97 -5.08 -24.30
C PHE A 79 -5.00 -6.59 -24.02
N GLY A 80 -6.04 -7.09 -23.34
CA GLY A 80 -6.31 -8.52 -23.23
C GLY A 80 -5.48 -9.26 -22.17
N TYR A 81 -4.83 -8.53 -21.27
CA TYR A 81 -4.07 -9.13 -20.16
C TYR A 81 -5.01 -9.61 -19.05
N ALA A 82 -5.68 -10.74 -19.27
CA ALA A 82 -6.71 -11.28 -18.37
C ALA A 82 -6.23 -11.56 -16.94
N GLY A 83 -4.93 -11.75 -16.70
CA GLY A 83 -4.36 -11.82 -15.35
C GLY A 83 -4.52 -10.53 -14.53
N LEU A 84 -5.00 -9.45 -15.16
CA LEU A 84 -5.22 -8.14 -14.57
C LEU A 84 -6.72 -7.74 -14.60
N SER A 85 -7.68 -8.63 -14.85
CA SER A 85 -9.09 -8.23 -15.10
C SER A 85 -9.91 -7.81 -13.88
N ASP A 86 -9.44 -8.13 -12.68
CA ASP A 86 -10.32 -8.17 -11.51
C ASP A 86 -10.43 -6.83 -10.76
N TRP A 87 -9.66 -5.82 -11.15
CA TRP A 87 -9.58 -4.55 -10.41
C TRP A 87 -10.85 -3.70 -10.48
N SER A 88 -11.78 -4.00 -11.39
CA SER A 88 -13.07 -3.29 -11.45
C SER A 88 -14.02 -3.68 -10.31
N THR A 89 -13.80 -4.86 -9.69
CA THR A 89 -14.62 -5.41 -8.60
C THR A 89 -14.17 -4.97 -7.21
N LEU A 90 -13.14 -4.13 -7.13
CA LEU A 90 -12.70 -3.56 -5.86
C LEU A 90 -13.85 -2.82 -5.18
N PRO A 91 -14.06 -3.05 -3.88
CA PRO A 91 -15.08 -2.35 -3.14
C PRO A 91 -14.73 -0.85 -3.04
N SER A 92 -15.72 0.01 -2.86
CA SER A 92 -15.49 1.43 -2.62
C SER A 92 -14.96 1.68 -1.20
N PHE A 93 -14.37 2.86 -1.00
CA PHE A 93 -13.99 3.34 0.33
C PHE A 93 -15.20 3.35 1.28
N GLY A 94 -15.01 2.90 2.52
CA GLY A 94 -16.09 2.81 3.52
C GLY A 94 -16.96 1.54 3.43
N SER A 95 -16.61 0.59 2.57
CA SER A 95 -17.25 -0.74 2.46
C SER A 95 -16.99 -1.68 3.65
N GLY A 96 -16.14 -1.28 4.60
CA GLY A 96 -15.64 -2.13 5.69
C GLY A 96 -14.48 -3.04 5.27
N GLN A 97 -14.25 -3.25 3.97
CA GLN A 97 -13.06 -3.92 3.43
C GLN A 97 -11.93 -2.94 3.13
N ILE A 98 -12.29 -1.70 2.77
CA ILE A 98 -11.38 -0.56 2.67
C ILE A 98 -11.73 0.40 3.80
N VAL A 99 -10.77 0.58 4.71
CA VAL A 99 -10.92 1.39 5.91
C VAL A 99 -9.97 2.57 5.84
N LYS A 100 -10.56 3.78 5.83
CA LYS A 100 -9.81 5.04 5.78
C LYS A 100 -8.93 5.19 7.02
N LEU A 101 -7.66 5.45 6.77
CA LEU A 101 -6.73 5.95 7.77
C LEU A 101 -6.77 7.48 7.74
N PHE A 102 -6.48 8.09 6.59
CA PHE A 102 -6.38 9.53 6.39
C PHE A 102 -7.44 10.07 5.44
N SER A 103 -7.85 11.30 5.69
CA SER A 103 -8.71 12.08 4.82
C SER A 103 -8.26 13.54 4.84
N PHE A 104 -8.01 14.09 3.65
CA PHE A 104 -7.90 15.52 3.44
C PHE A 104 -9.24 16.07 2.93
N ASN A 105 -9.59 17.30 3.35
CA ASN A 105 -10.77 18.05 2.91
C ASN A 105 -12.13 17.32 2.98
N ASN A 106 -12.51 16.88 4.20
CA ASN A 106 -13.85 16.34 4.50
C ASN A 106 -14.28 15.12 3.67
N SER A 107 -13.31 14.30 3.28
CA SER A 107 -13.58 12.90 2.97
C SER A 107 -14.18 12.20 4.22
N ASN A 108 -15.39 11.63 4.10
CA ASN A 108 -16.13 11.10 5.25
C ASN A 108 -15.36 9.97 5.95
N ASN A 109 -15.02 10.16 7.23
CA ASN A 109 -14.38 9.14 8.08
C ASN A 109 -15.41 8.13 8.62
N GLY A 110 -15.19 6.85 8.32
CA GLY A 110 -15.90 5.73 8.92
C GLY A 110 -15.02 4.49 8.93
N GLY A 111 -14.14 4.35 9.92
CA GLY A 111 -13.40 3.10 10.15
C GLY A 111 -12.09 3.20 10.95
N PHE A 112 -11.56 2.01 11.29
CA PHE A 112 -10.49 1.58 12.22
C PHE A 112 -9.21 2.43 12.33
N PRO A 113 -8.84 2.78 13.58
CA PRO A 113 -9.19 4.06 14.19
C PRO A 113 -8.84 5.26 13.30
N ALA A 114 -9.47 6.41 13.57
CA ALA A 114 -9.23 7.62 12.79
C ALA A 114 -7.77 8.11 12.90
N ALA A 115 -7.16 8.49 11.77
CA ALA A 115 -5.97 9.35 11.79
C ALA A 115 -6.35 10.80 12.15
N THR A 116 -5.36 11.67 12.21
CA THR A 116 -5.58 13.13 12.16
C THR A 116 -6.39 13.50 10.91
N GLY A 117 -7.64 13.93 11.08
CA GLY A 117 -8.42 14.59 10.03
C GLY A 117 -8.08 16.09 9.98
N GLY A 118 -8.15 16.71 8.79
CA GLY A 118 -7.88 18.14 8.65
C GLY A 118 -7.71 18.61 7.20
N THR A 119 -7.51 19.91 7.03
CA THR A 119 -7.36 20.62 5.74
C THR A 119 -5.97 21.24 5.54
N GLY A 120 -4.94 20.70 6.21
CA GLY A 120 -3.54 21.17 6.11
C GLY A 120 -3.04 21.91 7.36
N ASP A 121 -1.71 21.90 7.49
CA ASP A 121 -0.79 22.40 8.57
C ASP A 121 -1.08 21.98 10.02
N ASN A 122 -0.75 20.73 10.38
CA ASN A 122 -0.62 20.30 11.78
C ASN A 122 0.81 20.59 12.29
N GLN A 123 1.16 21.86 12.49
CA GLN A 123 2.29 22.21 13.37
C GLN A 123 1.98 21.96 14.85
N ASP A 124 0.70 21.83 15.23
CA ASP A 124 0.26 21.51 16.60
C ASP A 124 -1.08 20.72 16.57
N PRO A 125 -1.13 19.44 17.01
CA PRO A 125 -2.34 18.62 16.94
C PRO A 125 -3.48 19.14 17.82
N SER A 126 -4.59 19.58 17.23
CA SER A 126 -5.81 19.94 17.97
C SER A 126 -6.53 18.71 18.53
N LEU A 127 -7.10 18.83 19.74
CA LEU A 127 -8.01 17.84 20.33
C LEU A 127 -9.33 17.68 19.56
N ASP A 128 -9.64 18.61 18.65
CA ASP A 128 -10.95 18.74 18.00
C ASP A 128 -10.90 18.53 16.46
N GLY A 129 -9.72 18.30 15.87
CA GLY A 129 -9.58 17.91 14.46
C GLY A 129 -9.79 18.98 13.38
N ASP A 130 -9.70 20.27 13.69
CA ASP A 130 -9.67 21.37 12.70
C ASP A 130 -8.70 22.49 13.12
N GLN A 131 -7.72 22.83 12.24
CA GLN A 131 -6.71 23.89 12.44
C GLN A 131 -6.34 24.61 11.11
N THR A 132 -7.30 24.85 10.21
CA THR A 132 -7.00 25.31 8.83
C THR A 132 -6.11 26.57 8.69
N PRO A 133 -5.19 26.58 7.69
CA PRO A 133 -5.24 27.61 6.64
C PRO A 133 -5.80 27.08 5.32
N LYS A 134 -6.84 27.73 4.81
CA LYS A 134 -7.72 27.24 3.71
C LYS A 134 -7.14 27.35 2.30
N ASN A 135 -5.82 27.35 2.15
CA ASN A 135 -5.14 27.47 0.85
C ASN A 135 -3.94 26.50 0.70
N ASP A 136 -3.88 25.44 1.50
CA ASP A 136 -2.62 24.72 1.68
C ASP A 136 -2.43 23.61 0.66
N ASN A 137 -1.35 23.75 -0.09
CA ASN A 137 -0.84 22.74 -1.01
C ASN A 137 -0.05 21.65 -0.29
N GLN A 138 -0.19 21.50 1.03
CA GLN A 138 0.59 20.57 1.86
C GLN A 138 -0.26 19.89 2.92
N TYR A 139 0.07 18.64 3.24
CA TYR A 139 -0.55 17.86 4.31
C TYR A 139 0.49 17.06 5.07
N LEU A 140 0.37 17.04 6.40
CA LEU A 140 1.07 16.11 7.25
C LEU A 140 0.06 15.36 8.11
N GLY A 141 0.00 14.04 7.93
CA GLY A 141 -0.90 13.16 8.67
C GLY A 141 -0.12 12.16 9.51
N GLU A 142 -0.66 11.85 10.69
CA GLU A 142 -0.15 10.79 11.56
C GLU A 142 -1.28 9.82 11.96
N TRP A 143 -0.98 8.52 11.96
CA TRP A 143 -1.90 7.44 12.35
C TRP A 143 -1.16 6.35 13.15
N PRO A 144 -1.79 5.74 14.15
CA PRO A 144 -3.04 6.14 14.78
C PRO A 144 -2.80 7.33 15.72
N TYR A 145 -3.79 8.24 15.82
CA TYR A 145 -3.62 9.48 16.58
C TYR A 145 -4.15 9.40 18.02
N LEU A 146 -5.36 8.87 18.22
CA LEU A 146 -6.04 8.89 19.53
C LEU A 146 -5.83 7.61 20.37
N VAL A 147 -5.38 6.54 19.74
CA VAL A 147 -5.26 5.21 20.35
C VAL A 147 -4.03 4.52 19.81
N ASN A 148 -3.50 3.55 20.56
CA ASN A 148 -2.53 2.63 19.99
C ASN A 148 -3.26 1.61 19.12
N VAL A 149 -2.73 1.33 17.93
CA VAL A 149 -3.12 0.19 17.11
C VAL A 149 -2.01 -0.82 17.18
N THR A 150 -2.34 -2.04 17.57
CA THR A 150 -1.37 -3.12 17.67
C THR A 150 -1.32 -3.96 16.40
N VAL A 151 -0.28 -4.76 16.25
CA VAL A 151 -0.19 -5.82 15.23
C VAL A 151 -1.39 -6.78 15.32
N ALA A 152 -1.85 -7.11 16.54
CA ALA A 152 -3.04 -7.94 16.73
C ALA A 152 -4.31 -7.28 16.16
N ASP A 153 -4.47 -5.97 16.37
CA ASP A 153 -5.61 -5.20 15.87
C ASP A 153 -5.61 -5.18 14.33
N LEU A 154 -4.46 -4.94 13.73
CA LEU A 154 -4.32 -4.95 12.27
C LEU A 154 -4.53 -6.36 11.69
N GLN A 155 -3.97 -7.39 12.32
CA GLN A 155 -4.18 -8.78 11.90
C GLN A 155 -5.66 -9.20 11.97
N ALA A 156 -6.38 -8.74 13.00
CA ALA A 156 -7.81 -8.98 13.13
C ALA A 156 -8.61 -8.27 12.02
N PHE A 157 -8.21 -7.06 11.63
CA PHE A 157 -8.81 -6.33 10.51
C PHE A 157 -8.58 -7.01 9.16
N LEU A 158 -7.35 -7.42 8.88
CA LEU A 158 -6.99 -8.07 7.60
C LEU A 158 -7.65 -9.45 7.44
N GLY A 159 -8.02 -10.10 8.55
CA GLY A 159 -8.48 -11.47 8.56
C GLY A 159 -7.28 -12.43 8.58
N GLY A 160 -7.36 -13.48 9.40
CA GLY A 160 -6.22 -14.29 9.85
C GLY A 160 -5.40 -15.06 8.80
N SER A 161 -5.59 -14.80 7.50
CA SER A 161 -4.79 -15.34 6.40
C SER A 161 -3.98 -14.28 5.64
N LEU A 162 -4.19 -13.00 5.94
CA LEU A 162 -3.49 -11.87 5.33
C LEU A 162 -2.49 -11.30 6.33
N PHE A 163 -1.21 -11.29 5.98
CA PHE A 163 -0.13 -10.86 6.87
C PHE A 163 0.65 -9.64 6.36
N THR A 164 0.50 -9.26 5.10
CA THR A 164 1.12 -8.05 4.55
C THR A 164 0.02 -7.02 4.31
N PRO A 165 -0.01 -5.92 5.07
CA PRO A 165 -0.98 -4.86 4.88
C PRO A 165 -0.80 -4.17 3.53
N VAL A 166 -1.91 -3.87 2.87
CA VAL A 166 -1.91 -3.08 1.64
C VAL A 166 -2.61 -1.76 1.90
N PHE A 167 -1.92 -0.67 1.56
CA PHE A 167 -2.41 0.69 1.59
C PHE A 167 -3.05 1.03 0.25
N SER A 168 -4.10 1.85 0.29
CA SER A 168 -4.92 2.23 -0.85
C SER A 168 -5.10 3.74 -0.86
N PHE A 169 -4.84 4.37 -1.99
CA PHE A 169 -5.01 5.81 -2.17
C PHE A 169 -6.16 6.10 -3.13
N ASP A 170 -7.01 7.06 -2.80
CA ASP A 170 -7.99 7.70 -3.70
C ASP A 170 -7.59 9.18 -3.78
N LEU A 171 -7.02 9.56 -4.92
CA LEU A 171 -6.51 10.90 -5.18
C LEU A 171 -7.55 11.66 -6.00
N ASN A 172 -7.94 12.83 -5.50
CA ASN A 172 -8.94 13.66 -6.15
C ASN A 172 -8.37 15.04 -6.52
N ASN A 173 -7.25 15.05 -7.24
CA ASN A 173 -6.57 16.29 -7.62
C ASN A 173 -7.21 16.91 -8.88
N THR A 174 -8.35 17.57 -8.70
CA THR A 174 -9.22 18.04 -9.80
C THR A 174 -8.55 18.96 -10.83
N SER A 175 -7.44 19.60 -10.49
CA SER A 175 -6.66 20.51 -11.34
C SER A 175 -5.61 19.81 -12.20
N LYS A 176 -5.47 18.48 -12.10
CA LYS A 176 -4.46 17.68 -12.81
C LYS A 176 -3.02 18.13 -12.55
N THR A 177 -2.75 18.68 -11.37
CA THR A 177 -1.36 18.93 -10.96
C THR A 177 -0.71 17.64 -10.46
N ASP A 178 0.62 17.63 -10.39
CA ASP A 178 1.33 16.52 -9.75
C ASP A 178 1.16 16.60 -8.24
N LEU A 179 0.71 15.50 -7.64
CA LEU A 179 0.76 15.32 -6.21
C LEU A 179 2.09 14.67 -5.84
N ASN A 180 2.76 15.17 -4.80
CA ASN A 180 4.01 14.61 -4.31
C ASN A 180 3.80 14.14 -2.88
N LEU A 181 4.23 12.93 -2.55
CA LEU A 181 4.07 12.38 -1.21
C LEU A 181 5.29 11.59 -0.75
N ASN A 182 5.49 11.52 0.55
CA ASN A 182 6.36 10.53 1.18
C ASN A 182 5.76 10.11 2.52
N GLY A 183 6.32 9.08 3.12
CA GLY A 183 5.86 8.65 4.43
C GLY A 183 6.76 7.61 5.04
N LEU A 184 6.43 7.24 6.27
CA LEU A 184 7.07 6.11 6.94
C LEU A 184 6.05 5.34 7.75
N LEU A 185 6.29 4.05 7.89
CA LEU A 185 5.64 3.16 8.83
C LEU A 185 6.66 2.72 9.88
N GLU A 186 6.31 2.84 11.14
CA GLU A 186 7.09 2.37 12.27
C GLU A 186 6.36 1.25 13.01
N VAL A 187 7.13 0.25 13.42
CA VAL A 187 6.72 -0.74 14.41
C VAL A 187 7.45 -0.44 15.71
N ARG A 188 6.72 -0.33 16.81
CA ARG A 188 7.24 0.01 18.13
C ARG A 188 6.96 -1.09 19.15
N ARG A 189 7.96 -1.40 19.96
CA ARG A 189 7.86 -2.32 21.11
C ARG A 189 8.31 -1.61 22.37
N ASP A 190 7.47 -1.63 23.40
CA ASP A 190 7.75 -0.98 24.68
C ASP A 190 8.16 0.51 24.55
N GLY A 191 7.60 1.20 23.55
CA GLY A 191 7.88 2.60 23.24
C GLY A 191 9.13 2.85 22.40
N LEU A 192 9.87 1.82 22.01
CA LEU A 192 11.04 1.91 21.13
C LEU A 192 10.68 1.49 19.71
N THR A 193 11.11 2.25 18.71
CA THR A 193 11.03 1.85 17.30
C THR A 193 11.96 0.66 17.06
N ILE A 194 11.37 -0.45 16.62
CA ILE A 194 12.11 -1.68 16.27
C ILE A 194 12.26 -1.85 14.76
N GLU A 195 11.42 -1.15 13.98
CA GLU A 195 11.50 -1.12 12.52
C GLU A 195 10.90 0.17 11.99
N THR A 196 11.49 0.67 10.91
CA THR A 196 10.99 1.78 10.10
C THR A 196 11.02 1.33 8.65
N LEU A 197 9.91 1.53 7.95
CA LEU A 197 9.77 1.27 6.53
C LEU A 197 9.43 2.60 5.86
N ALA A 198 10.25 3.02 4.92
CA ALA A 198 10.12 4.32 4.26
C ALA A 198 9.46 4.20 2.89
N PHE A 199 8.53 5.11 2.61
CA PHE A 199 7.94 5.33 1.28
C PHE A 199 8.50 6.64 0.75
N ASP A 200 9.61 6.56 0.02
CA ASP A 200 10.19 7.69 -0.70
C ASP A 200 11.01 7.24 -1.93
N ASN A 201 11.64 8.18 -2.64
CA ASN A 201 12.35 7.92 -3.90
C ASN A 201 13.87 7.66 -3.75
N VAL A 202 14.42 7.59 -2.54
CA VAL A 202 15.81 7.20 -2.27
C VAL A 202 15.80 5.79 -1.75
N VAL A 203 16.50 4.88 -2.44
CA VAL A 203 16.52 3.45 -2.07
C VAL A 203 17.67 3.20 -1.11
N ASN A 204 17.43 3.37 0.19
CA ASN A 204 18.40 3.21 1.27
C ASN A 204 17.83 2.59 2.56
N SER A 205 16.53 2.27 2.60
CA SER A 205 15.79 1.82 3.78
C SER A 205 15.89 2.81 4.95
N GLU A 206 16.03 4.11 4.66
CA GLU A 206 16.01 5.20 5.61
C GLU A 206 15.01 6.26 5.15
N TYR A 207 14.16 6.77 6.06
CA TYR A 207 13.19 7.79 5.68
C TYR A 207 13.86 9.12 5.31
N ASP A 208 13.78 9.49 4.04
CA ASP A 208 14.29 10.75 3.50
C ASP A 208 13.17 11.78 3.33
N ALA A 209 12.98 12.65 4.34
CA ALA A 209 11.88 13.62 4.36
C ALA A 209 11.82 14.59 3.17
N ALA A 210 12.95 14.81 2.48
CA ALA A 210 13.03 15.66 1.29
C ALA A 210 12.86 14.88 -0.04
N SER A 211 12.90 13.55 0.02
CA SER A 211 12.68 12.64 -1.09
C SER A 211 11.17 12.43 -1.24
N LEU A 212 10.59 12.87 -2.35
CA LEU A 212 9.16 12.77 -2.59
C LEU A 212 8.87 11.86 -3.78
N VAL A 213 7.82 11.06 -3.66
CA VAL A 213 7.23 10.26 -4.73
C VAL A 213 6.15 11.08 -5.43
N THR A 214 6.28 11.26 -6.73
CA THR A 214 5.29 11.97 -7.55
C THR A 214 4.19 11.02 -8.02
N ALA A 215 2.97 11.24 -7.55
CA ALA A 215 1.75 10.71 -8.16
C ALA A 215 1.33 11.64 -9.31
N GLN A 216 1.78 11.29 -10.52
CA GLN A 216 1.47 12.05 -11.73
C GLN A 216 -0.02 11.99 -12.06
N ALA A 217 -0.59 13.10 -12.51
CA ALA A 217 -1.99 13.15 -12.94
C ALA A 217 -2.28 12.26 -14.16
N GLU A 218 -1.30 12.13 -15.07
CA GLU A 218 -1.36 11.22 -16.21
C GLU A 218 -0.06 10.42 -16.26
N VAL A 219 -0.17 9.10 -16.35
CA VAL A 219 0.99 8.19 -16.41
C VAL A 219 1.07 7.59 -17.81
N VAL A 220 2.27 7.63 -18.40
CA VAL A 220 2.57 6.86 -19.61
C VAL A 220 3.03 5.47 -19.20
N VAL A 221 2.27 4.45 -19.59
CA VAL A 221 2.60 3.04 -19.38
C VAL A 221 3.18 2.50 -20.68
N GLU A 222 4.43 2.07 -20.63
CA GLU A 222 5.14 1.46 -21.77
C GLU A 222 5.46 -0.01 -21.48
N TRP A 223 5.29 -0.86 -22.49
CA TRP A 223 5.60 -2.28 -22.36
C TRP A 223 6.01 -2.93 -23.67
N PHE A 224 6.59 -4.12 -23.56
CA PHE A 224 6.96 -4.94 -24.71
C PHE A 224 6.12 -6.22 -24.77
N ASP A 225 5.45 -6.43 -25.89
CA ASP A 225 4.74 -7.64 -26.26
C ASP A 225 4.79 -7.83 -27.78
N ALA A 226 5.71 -8.69 -28.25
CA ALA A 226 5.90 -8.97 -29.67
C ALA A 226 4.66 -9.57 -30.37
N SER A 227 3.71 -10.10 -29.60
CA SER A 227 2.48 -10.71 -30.12
C SER A 227 1.29 -9.74 -30.18
N ASN A 228 1.39 -8.58 -29.52
CA ASN A 228 0.30 -7.63 -29.43
C ASN A 228 0.21 -6.75 -30.69
N THR A 229 -0.91 -6.85 -31.39
CA THR A 229 -1.19 -6.09 -32.62
C THR A 229 -2.25 -5.00 -32.42
N SER A 230 -2.59 -4.67 -31.17
CA SER A 230 -3.57 -3.64 -30.84
C SER A 230 -3.08 -2.24 -31.24
N ALA A 231 -4.04 -1.32 -31.40
CA ALA A 231 -3.73 0.09 -31.60
C ALA A 231 -2.93 0.62 -30.40
N GLY A 232 -1.78 1.25 -30.66
CA GLY A 232 -0.82 1.67 -29.62
C GLY A 232 0.44 0.81 -29.54
N CYS A 233 0.50 -0.32 -30.27
CA CYS A 233 1.67 -1.18 -30.36
C CYS A 233 2.36 -1.07 -31.73
N VAL A 234 3.67 -0.82 -31.75
CA VAL A 234 4.50 -0.78 -32.97
C VAL A 234 5.73 -1.67 -32.78
N ALA A 235 5.86 -2.70 -33.61
CA ALA A 235 6.95 -3.68 -33.54
C ALA A 235 7.12 -4.31 -32.14
N GLY A 236 6.00 -4.56 -31.46
CA GLY A 236 5.97 -5.13 -30.11
C GLY A 236 6.13 -4.12 -28.98
N PHE A 237 6.49 -2.87 -29.26
CA PHE A 237 6.50 -1.80 -28.25
C PHE A 237 5.13 -1.16 -28.17
N CYS A 238 4.52 -1.23 -27.00
CA CYS A 238 3.20 -0.70 -26.73
C CYS A 238 3.28 0.45 -25.73
N SER A 239 2.41 1.44 -25.90
CA SER A 239 2.28 2.55 -24.97
C SER A 239 0.81 2.96 -24.82
N MET A 240 0.45 3.38 -23.62
CA MET A 240 -0.82 4.03 -23.35
C MET A 240 -0.64 5.15 -22.33
N THR A 241 -1.50 6.16 -22.39
CA THR A 241 -1.61 7.19 -21.35
C THR A 241 -2.80 6.87 -20.47
N VAL A 242 -2.58 6.81 -19.18
CA VAL A 242 -3.58 6.52 -18.15
C VAL A 242 -3.83 7.78 -17.36
N ASP A 243 -5.09 8.22 -17.30
CA ASP A 243 -5.51 9.26 -16.36
C ASP A 243 -5.54 8.66 -14.95
N ASN A 244 -4.69 9.16 -14.08
CA ASN A 244 -4.45 8.60 -12.75
C ASN A 244 -5.12 9.44 -11.65
N ASN A 245 -6.01 10.35 -12.06
CA ASN A 245 -6.47 11.46 -11.23
C ASN A 245 -7.97 11.71 -11.37
N VAL A 246 -8.75 10.63 -11.37
CA VAL A 246 -10.20 10.72 -11.41
C VAL A 246 -10.72 10.17 -10.09
N GLY A 247 -10.71 11.01 -9.06
CA GLY A 247 -11.34 10.73 -7.77
C GLY A 247 -12.72 10.13 -8.00
N SER A 248 -12.85 8.85 -7.66
CA SER A 248 -14.00 8.03 -8.06
C SER A 248 -14.67 7.33 -6.88
N GLY A 249 -14.17 7.55 -5.66
CA GLY A 249 -14.56 6.78 -4.48
C GLY A 249 -14.02 5.35 -4.51
N LYS A 250 -13.02 5.09 -5.37
CA LYS A 250 -12.34 3.82 -5.54
C LYS A 250 -10.83 4.04 -5.50
N PRO A 251 -10.05 2.99 -5.20
CA PRO A 251 -8.60 3.10 -5.18
C PRO A 251 -8.03 3.49 -6.54
N ASP A 252 -7.20 4.53 -6.58
CA ASP A 252 -6.35 4.90 -7.70
C ASP A 252 -5.01 4.17 -7.64
N PHE A 253 -4.48 3.99 -6.42
CA PHE A 253 -3.21 3.29 -6.20
C PHE A 253 -3.27 2.34 -5.02
N PHE A 254 -2.45 1.30 -5.11
CA PHE A 254 -2.08 0.48 -3.97
C PHE A 254 -0.60 0.65 -3.66
N ALA A 255 -0.24 0.54 -2.39
CA ALA A 255 1.15 0.43 -1.95
C ALA A 255 1.27 -0.62 -0.85
N TYR A 256 2.34 -1.39 -0.85
CA TYR A 256 2.69 -2.29 0.25
C TYR A 256 4.21 -2.40 0.37
N ALA A 257 4.68 -2.71 1.58
CA ALA A 257 6.08 -3.04 1.82
C ALA A 257 6.24 -4.57 1.80
N PRO A 258 6.99 -5.15 0.83
CA PRO A 258 7.14 -6.61 0.74
C PRO A 258 7.71 -7.25 2.02
N SER A 259 8.63 -6.56 2.70
CA SER A 259 9.25 -6.99 3.95
C SER A 259 8.31 -6.92 5.16
N PHE A 260 7.19 -6.20 5.07
CA PHE A 260 6.28 -5.96 6.18
C PHE A 260 5.28 -7.11 6.37
N ASP A 261 5.77 -8.23 6.90
CA ASP A 261 4.98 -9.39 7.29
C ASP A 261 4.65 -9.33 8.79
N LEU A 262 3.36 -9.24 9.12
CA LEU A 262 2.87 -9.18 10.50
C LEU A 262 3.27 -10.38 11.37
N THR A 263 3.64 -11.52 10.78
CA THR A 263 4.14 -12.69 11.51
C THR A 263 5.52 -12.48 12.13
N ASN A 264 6.26 -11.46 11.71
CA ASN A 264 7.58 -11.13 12.25
C ASN A 264 7.52 -10.34 13.57
N TYR A 265 6.34 -9.86 13.98
CA TYR A 265 6.17 -8.98 15.13
C TYR A 265 5.36 -9.64 16.26
N LEU A 266 5.46 -9.06 17.47
CA LEU A 266 4.60 -9.48 18.57
C LEU A 266 3.20 -8.91 18.37
N PRO A 267 2.13 -9.64 18.74
CA PRO A 267 0.76 -9.12 18.67
C PRO A 267 0.56 -7.80 19.44
N SER A 268 1.39 -7.52 20.44
CA SER A 268 1.36 -6.30 21.25
C SER A 268 2.20 -5.13 20.68
N ASP A 269 2.99 -5.36 19.64
CA ASP A 269 3.77 -4.29 19.02
C ASP A 269 2.80 -3.26 18.42
N VAL A 270 3.14 -1.98 18.54
CA VAL A 270 2.30 -0.84 18.15
C VAL A 270 2.75 -0.32 16.80
N LEU A 271 1.79 0.04 15.96
CA LEU A 271 2.01 0.60 14.63
C LEU A 271 1.87 2.11 14.68
N TYR A 272 2.73 2.81 13.94
CA TYR A 272 2.66 4.25 13.74
C TYR A 272 3.02 4.57 12.29
N PHE A 273 2.29 5.45 11.64
CA PHE A 273 2.47 5.79 10.25
C PHE A 273 2.34 7.29 10.07
N LYS A 274 3.23 7.86 9.25
CA LYS A 274 3.29 9.27 8.93
C LYS A 274 3.23 9.43 7.42
N LEU A 275 2.40 10.37 6.96
CA LEU A 275 2.26 10.74 5.56
C LEU A 275 2.49 12.23 5.41
N TYR A 276 3.29 12.60 4.42
CA TYR A 276 3.44 13.97 3.98
C TYR A 276 3.02 14.07 2.51
N MET A 277 2.24 15.10 2.17
CA MET A 277 1.81 15.38 0.80
C MET A 277 2.06 16.84 0.45
N LEU A 278 2.33 17.09 -0.82
CA LEU A 278 2.57 18.39 -1.46
C LEU A 278 1.85 18.45 -2.80
N GLY A 279 1.44 19.65 -3.22
CA GLY A 279 0.73 19.88 -4.47
C GLY A 279 -0.78 19.66 -4.39
N LEU A 280 -1.35 19.60 -3.17
CA LEU A 280 -2.80 19.49 -2.95
C LEU A 280 -3.54 20.71 -3.52
N ASP A 281 -4.72 20.49 -4.09
CA ASP A 281 -5.49 21.51 -4.82
C ASP A 281 -6.93 21.67 -4.32
N ALA A 282 -7.18 21.32 -3.05
CA ALA A 282 -8.50 21.23 -2.43
C ALA A 282 -9.40 20.10 -2.98
N GLY A 283 -8.81 19.11 -3.67
CA GLY A 283 -9.33 17.76 -3.74
C GLY A 283 -9.63 17.15 -2.37
N GLY A 284 -10.34 16.02 -2.36
CA GLY A 284 -10.51 15.19 -1.16
C GLY A 284 -9.70 13.91 -1.33
N GLU A 285 -8.50 13.88 -0.78
CA GLU A 285 -7.55 12.77 -0.88
C GLU A 285 -7.71 11.83 0.29
N GLU A 286 -7.67 10.53 0.01
CA GLU A 286 -7.92 9.48 0.99
C GLU A 286 -6.78 8.46 0.96
N LEU A 287 -6.30 8.08 2.14
CA LEU A 287 -5.44 6.90 2.32
C LEU A 287 -6.15 5.91 3.24
N ALA A 288 -6.23 4.67 2.83
CA ALA A 288 -6.92 3.59 3.52
C ALA A 288 -6.06 2.33 3.62
N LEU A 289 -6.42 1.45 4.54
CA LEU A 289 -6.00 0.05 4.55
C LEU A 289 -7.07 -0.83 3.91
N THR A 290 -6.64 -1.84 3.18
CA THR A 290 -7.55 -2.82 2.58
C THR A 290 -7.29 -4.23 3.07
N ASN A 291 -8.37 -4.97 3.38
CA ASN A 291 -8.34 -6.41 3.61
C ASN A 291 -8.85 -7.22 2.40
N ALA A 292 -9.06 -6.54 1.26
CA ALA A 292 -9.52 -7.16 0.02
C ALA A 292 -8.38 -7.62 -0.89
N LEU A 293 -7.11 -7.45 -0.47
CA LEU A 293 -5.94 -7.75 -1.28
C LEU A 293 -4.97 -8.72 -0.60
N ASN A 294 -4.47 -9.68 -1.38
CA ASN A 294 -3.27 -10.45 -1.11
C ASN A 294 -2.10 -9.81 -1.87
N VAL A 295 -0.91 -9.86 -1.26
CA VAL A 295 0.35 -9.61 -1.96
C VAL A 295 0.90 -10.92 -2.52
N PRO A 296 1.70 -10.91 -3.60
CA PRO A 296 2.48 -12.07 -3.99
C PRO A 296 3.33 -12.54 -2.82
N GLY A 297 3.24 -13.82 -2.44
CA GLY A 297 4.14 -14.37 -1.44
C GLY A 297 5.59 -14.26 -1.91
N GLU A 298 6.51 -13.96 -0.99
CA GLU A 298 7.94 -14.11 -1.27
C GLU A 298 8.21 -15.58 -1.60
N VAL A 299 8.38 -15.89 -2.88
CA VAL A 299 8.96 -17.16 -3.28
C VAL A 299 10.46 -17.01 -3.01
N PRO A 300 11.07 -17.82 -2.12
CA PRO A 300 12.50 -17.75 -1.87
C PRO A 300 13.22 -17.79 -3.21
N GLU A 301 14.04 -16.79 -3.48
CA GLU A 301 14.69 -16.68 -4.78
C GLU A 301 15.38 -18.02 -5.13
N PRO A 302 15.22 -18.52 -6.37
CA PRO A 302 15.84 -19.79 -6.78
C PRO A 302 17.33 -19.86 -6.47
N GLY A 303 18.01 -18.71 -6.39
CA GLY A 303 19.41 -18.57 -6.01
C GLY A 303 19.73 -19.09 -4.60
N VAL A 304 18.87 -18.85 -3.60
CA VAL A 304 19.10 -19.32 -2.22
C VAL A 304 18.97 -20.85 -2.16
N LEU A 305 17.97 -21.41 -2.83
CA LEU A 305 17.79 -22.87 -2.91
C LEU A 305 18.91 -23.54 -3.71
N ALA A 306 19.37 -22.90 -4.80
CA ALA A 306 20.52 -23.37 -5.56
C ALA A 306 21.81 -23.30 -4.73
N LEU A 307 22.03 -22.23 -3.96
CA LEU A 307 23.19 -22.06 -3.10
C LEU A 307 23.21 -23.10 -1.97
N ILE A 308 22.07 -23.33 -1.33
CA ILE A 308 21.90 -24.41 -0.35
C ILE A 308 22.15 -25.78 -1.01
N GLY A 309 21.62 -26.00 -2.21
CA GLY A 309 21.85 -27.22 -2.98
C GLY A 309 23.33 -27.47 -3.28
N VAL A 310 24.06 -26.43 -3.72
CA VAL A 310 25.51 -26.50 -3.99
C VAL A 310 26.30 -26.69 -2.69
N ALA A 311 25.93 -26.00 -1.61
CA ALA A 311 26.58 -26.15 -0.31
C ALA A 311 26.43 -27.58 0.24
N LEU A 312 25.22 -28.17 0.14
CA LEU A 312 24.95 -29.54 0.55
C LEU A 312 25.68 -30.56 -0.32
N ALA A 313 25.73 -30.35 -1.63
CA ALA A 313 26.51 -31.18 -2.55
C ALA A 313 28.02 -31.13 -2.23
N GLY A 314 28.54 -29.93 -1.92
CA GLY A 314 29.91 -29.72 -1.48
C GLY A 314 30.23 -30.44 -0.16
N LEU A 315 29.34 -30.35 0.83
CA LEU A 315 29.47 -31.07 2.10
C LEU A 315 29.48 -32.59 1.90
N GLY A 316 28.62 -33.10 1.01
CA GLY A 316 28.55 -34.51 0.64
C GLY A 316 29.84 -35.02 -0.01
N ALA A 317 30.41 -34.24 -0.94
CA ALA A 317 31.68 -34.55 -1.59
C ALA A 317 32.85 -34.55 -0.58
N ALA A 318 32.93 -33.54 0.29
CA ALA A 318 33.96 -33.44 1.32
C ALA A 318 33.93 -34.63 2.28
N ARG A 319 32.73 -35.09 2.68
CA ARG A 319 32.57 -36.27 3.55
C ARG A 319 33.03 -37.56 2.88
N ARG A 320 32.87 -37.68 1.55
CA ARG A 320 33.30 -38.85 0.78
C ARG A 320 34.82 -38.89 0.61
N LEU A 321 35.45 -37.73 0.35
CA LEU A 321 36.91 -37.62 0.27
C LEU A 321 37.58 -37.95 1.60
N ARG A 322 37.01 -37.54 2.73
CA ARG A 322 37.52 -37.85 4.08
C ARG A 322 37.40 -39.33 4.49
N LYS A 323 36.61 -40.14 3.78
CA LYS A 323 36.54 -41.60 3.98
C LYS A 323 37.54 -42.37 3.10
N LEU A 324 38.08 -41.72 2.07
CA LEU A 324 39.02 -42.32 1.12
C LEU A 324 40.48 -41.96 1.44
N ALA A 325 40.70 -40.93 2.27
CA ALA A 325 41.97 -40.61 2.92
C ALA A 325 42.02 -41.26 4.32
#